data_AF-A0A4Y9RFX5-F1
#
_entry.id   AF-A0A4Y9RFX5-F1
#
_cell.length_a   1.000
_cell.length_b   1.000
_cell.length_c   1.000
_cell.angle_alpha   90.00
_cell.angle_beta   90.00
_cell.angle_gamma   90.00
#
_symmetry.space_group_name_H-M   'P 1'
#
loop_
_entity.id
_entity.type
_entity.pdbx_description
1 polymer ?
#
loop_
_entity_poly.entity_id
_entity_poly.type
_entity_poly.pdbx_seq_one_letter_code
_entity_poly.pdbx_strand_id
1 'polypeptide(L)' 'LQCQIFLKDISEIGAMNAVWDEWAAKGSTPPRATVQAAMADPSWRIEVVVVAALPR' A
#
# COMPACT_ATOMS: atom_id res chain seq x y z
N LEU A 1 9.93 0.84 10.30
CA LEU A 1 9.15 0.04 9.34
C LEU A 1 7.91 0.84 8.99
N GLN A 2 7.65 1.15 7.73
CA GLN A 2 6.42 1.84 7.31
C GLN A 2 6.03 1.45 5.88
N CYS A 3 4.74 1.57 5.58
CA CYS A 3 4.18 1.42 4.25
C CYS A 3 3.30 2.64 3.92
N GLN A 4 3.50 3.23 2.74
CA GLN A 4 2.61 4.25 2.19
C GLN A 4 2.04 3.71 0.90
N ILE A 5 0.71 3.74 0.78
CA ILE A 5 0.00 3.29 -0.41
C ILE A 5 -0.70 4.48 -1.05
N PHE A 6 -0.42 4.70 -2.32
CA PHE A 6 -1.05 5.73 -3.13
C PHE A 6 -1.99 5.05 -4.11
N LEU A 7 -3.27 5.38 -4.05
CA LEU A 7 -4.26 4.93 -5.03
C LEU A 7 -4.51 6.04 -6.05
N LYS A 8 -4.69 5.67 -7.32
CA LYS A 8 -5.14 6.61 -8.34
C LYS A 8 -6.57 7.07 -8.07
N ASP A 9 -7.44 6.15 -7.66
CA ASP A 9 -8.83 6.39 -7.27
C ASP A 9 -9.08 5.75 -5.90
N ILE A 10 -9.40 6.57 -4.90
CA ILE A 10 -9.62 6.09 -3.52
C ILE A 10 -10.88 5.22 -3.41
N SER A 11 -11.80 5.27 -4.37
CA SER A 11 -12.96 4.37 -4.39
C SER A 11 -12.55 2.90 -4.53
N GLU A 12 -11.35 2.61 -5.09
CA GLU A 12 -10.79 1.26 -5.19
C GLU A 12 -10.17 0.75 -3.86
N ILE A 13 -10.22 1.51 -2.76
CA ILE A 13 -9.60 1.15 -1.47
C ILE A 13 -10.09 -0.20 -0.93
N GLY A 14 -11.35 -0.57 -1.17
CA GLY A 14 -11.90 -1.86 -0.76
C GLY A 14 -11.20 -3.03 -1.45
N ALA A 15 -10.99 -2.92 -2.77
CA ALA A 15 -10.28 -3.94 -3.55
C ALA A 15 -8.80 -4.02 -3.14
N MET A 16 -8.16 -2.88 -2.89
CA MET A 16 -6.78 -2.85 -2.38
C MET A 16 -6.67 -3.52 -1.01
N ASN A 17 -7.59 -3.21 -0.09
CA ASN A 17 -7.59 -3.78 1.26
C ASN A 17 -7.78 -5.30 1.24
N ALA A 18 -8.64 -5.83 0.36
CA ALA A 18 -8.81 -7.28 0.25
C ALA A 18 -7.49 -8.00 -0.09
N VAL A 19 -6.72 -7.47 -1.05
CA VAL A 19 -5.40 -8.02 -1.41
C VAL A 19 -4.37 -7.80 -0.31
N TRP A 20 -4.38 -6.61 0.32
CA TRP A 20 -3.48 -6.30 1.42
C TRP A 20 -3.67 -7.22 2.62
N ASP A 21 -4.92 -7.45 3.03
CA ASP A 21 -5.25 -8.24 4.22
C ASP A 21 -4.90 -9.72 4.03
N GLU A 22 -4.95 -10.23 2.80
CA GLU A 22 -4.48 -11.58 2.45
C GLU A 22 -2.94 -11.67 2.49
N TRP A 23 -2.26 -10.66 1.97
CA TRP A 23 -0.80 -10.66 1.83
C TRP A 23 -0.05 -10.32 3.13
N ALA A 24 -0.59 -9.42 3.94
CA ALA A 24 0.13 -8.85 5.07
C ALA A 24 0.35 -9.87 6.21
N ALA A 25 1.58 -9.93 6.72
CA ALA A 25 1.96 -10.85 7.80
C ALA A 25 1.22 -10.51 9.10
N LYS A 26 0.27 -11.37 9.50
CA LYS A 26 -0.52 -11.23 10.73
C LYS A 26 0.39 -11.13 11.95
N GLY A 27 0.14 -10.13 12.80
CA GLY A 27 0.94 -9.85 14.00
C GLY A 27 2.26 -9.11 13.73
N SER A 28 2.59 -8.82 12.47
CA SER A 28 3.79 -8.04 12.08
C SER A 28 3.50 -7.08 10.92
N THR A 29 2.25 -6.63 10.81
CA THR A 29 1.83 -5.66 9.79
C THR A 29 2.50 -4.31 10.05
N PRO A 30 3.11 -3.66 9.05
CA PRO A 30 3.71 -2.35 9.25
C PRO A 30 2.62 -1.29 9.50
N PRO A 31 2.95 -0.19 10.22
CA PRO A 31 2.16 1.03 10.14
C PRO A 31 1.95 1.43 8.68
N ARG A 32 0.68 1.68 8.31
CA ARG A 32 0.27 1.96 6.94
C ARG A 32 -0.55 3.24 6.85
N ALA A 33 -0.23 4.08 5.89
CA ALA A 33 -1.10 5.17 5.42
C ALA A 33 -1.55 4.91 3.99
N THR A 34 -2.80 5.24 3.66
CA THR A 34 -3.36 5.10 2.31
C THR A 34 -4.09 6.38 1.93
N VAL A 35 -3.73 6.95 0.78
CA VAL A 35 -4.32 8.18 0.26
C VAL A 35 -4.50 8.10 -1.25
N GLN A 36 -5.30 9.02 -1.81
CA GLN A 36 -5.34 9.25 -3.25
C GLN A 36 -4.17 10.13 -3.68
N ALA A 37 -3.56 9.85 -4.85
CA ALA A 37 -2.55 10.73 -5.45
C ALA A 37 -2.58 10.70 -6.99
N ALA A 38 -1.93 11.68 -7.62
CA ALA A 38 -1.63 11.62 -9.05
C ALA A 38 -0.48 10.66 -9.31
N MET A 39 -0.61 9.80 -10.33
CA MET A 39 0.37 8.76 -10.66
C MET A 39 1.37 9.28 -11.70
N ALA A 40 2.61 8.77 -11.66
CA ALA A 40 3.62 9.09 -12.68
C ALA A 40 3.24 8.52 -14.05
N ASP A 41 2.76 7.28 -14.10
CA ASP A 41 2.13 6.68 -15.28
C ASP A 41 0.60 6.68 -15.08
N PRO A 42 -0.18 7.30 -15.97
CA PRO A 42 -1.63 7.31 -15.88
C PRO A 42 -2.29 5.92 -15.93
N SER A 43 -1.61 4.88 -16.40
CA SER A 43 -2.11 3.51 -16.43
C SER A 43 -2.01 2.79 -15.08
N TRP A 44 -1.18 3.28 -14.16
CA TRP A 44 -1.04 2.67 -12.84
C TRP A 44 -2.28 2.94 -11.98
N ARG A 45 -2.69 1.92 -11.21
CA ARG A 45 -3.81 2.03 -10.25
C ARG A 45 -3.34 2.28 -8.82
N ILE A 46 -2.14 1.82 -8.50
CA ILE A 46 -1.57 1.83 -7.16
C ILE A 46 -0.05 1.98 -7.22
N GLU A 47 0.50 2.70 -6.26
CA GLU A 47 1.94 2.76 -5.97
C GLU A 47 2.16 2.49 -4.46
N VAL A 48 3.20 1.73 -4.13
CA VAL A 48 3.50 1.33 -2.74
C VAL A 48 4.95 1.64 -2.41
N VAL A 49 5.16 2.47 -1.38
CA VAL A 49 6.49 2.84 -0.88
C VAL A 49 6.70 2.20 0.49
N VAL A 50 7.78 1.43 0.64
CA VAL A 50 8.07 0.65 1.85
C VAL A 50 9.43 1.01 2.41
N VAL A 51 9.50 1.17 3.74
CA VAL A 51 10.76 1.15 4.50
C VAL A 51 10.78 -0.09 5.36
N ALA A 52 11.71 -1.00 5.08
CA ALA A 52 11.93 -2.24 5.80
C ALA A 52 13.26 -2.22 6.59
N ALA A 53 13.38 -3.10 7.58
CA ALA A 53 14.64 -3.33 8.27
C ALA A 53 15.44 -4.39 7.50
N LEU A 54 16.76 -4.32 7.56
CA LEU A 54 17.60 -5.42 7.09
C LEU A 54 17.45 -6.63 8.02
N PRO A 55 17.52 -7.87 7.49
CA PRO A 55 17.66 -9.05 8.34
C PRO A 55 18.94 -8.93 9.17
N ARG A 56 18.92 -9.52 10.37
CA ARG A 56 20.11 -9.65 11.21
C ARG A 56 21.07 -10.67 10.65
#